data_AF-A0A9P6XT61-F1
#
_entry.id   AF-A0A9P6XT61-F1
#
_cell.length_a   1.000
_cell.length_b   1.000
_cell.length_c   1.000
_cell.angle_alpha   90.00
_cell.angle_beta   90.00
_cell.angle_gamma   90.00
#
_symmetry.space_group_name_H-M   'P 1'
#
loop_
_entity.id
_entity.type
_entity.pdbx_description
1 polymer ?
#
loop_
_entity_poly.entity_id
_entity_poly.type
_entity_poly.pdbx_seq_one_letter_code
_entity_poly.pdbx_strand_id
1 'polypeptide(L)'
;MRAKKLPWLEDIRDESDHANPVRVVLVPRSNRVDAEQLMGHLFATTDMERSYRVNLNVIGLDGRPQVKNLKMLLSEWLTFRSNTVTRRLQHRLQKVERRLHLLEGLLVAFLNLDEVIHIIRTEDEPKAALIARFGLSDDQAE
;
A
#
# COMPACT_ATOMS: atom_id res chain seq x y z
N MET A 1 -35.79 20.21 24.95
CA MET A 1 -36.69 20.97 25.85
C MET A 1 -38.12 20.42 26.01
N ARG A 2 -38.66 19.57 25.11
CA ARG A 2 -40.07 19.10 25.17
C ARG A 2 -40.38 18.06 26.27
N ALA A 3 -39.38 17.31 26.72
CA ALA A 3 -39.43 16.58 27.99
C ALA A 3 -38.55 17.34 28.98
N LYS A 4 -39.04 17.73 30.17
CA LYS A 4 -38.36 18.57 31.18
C LYS A 4 -37.09 17.93 31.81
N LYS A 5 -36.37 17.10 31.08
CA LYS A 5 -35.21 16.29 31.54
C LYS A 5 -33.91 17.10 31.69
N LEU A 6 -33.81 18.27 31.05
CA LEU A 6 -32.65 19.15 31.11
C LEU A 6 -33.07 20.55 31.63
N PRO A 7 -33.37 20.71 32.93
CA PRO A 7 -33.83 21.99 33.48
C PRO A 7 -32.70 23.02 33.60
N TRP A 8 -31.45 22.58 33.65
CA TRP A 8 -30.26 23.42 33.84
C TRP A 8 -29.84 24.18 32.59
N LEU A 9 -30.39 23.80 31.45
CA LEU A 9 -30.06 24.36 30.15
C LEU A 9 -31.16 25.32 29.72
N GLU A 10 -30.78 26.54 29.36
CA GLU A 10 -31.69 27.60 28.92
C GLU A 10 -31.86 27.56 27.41
N ASP A 11 -30.77 27.41 26.66
CA ASP A 11 -30.80 27.46 25.19
C ASP A 11 -29.72 26.56 24.56
N ILE A 12 -30.00 26.07 23.35
CA ILE A 12 -29.08 25.29 22.50
C ILE A 12 -29.00 26.01 21.16
N ARG A 13 -27.80 26.44 20.75
CA ARG A 13 -27.58 27.14 19.49
C ARG A 13 -26.59 26.39 18.62
N ASP A 14 -26.89 26.34 17.34
CA ASP A 14 -25.93 25.94 16.32
C ASP A 14 -25.34 27.22 15.71
N GLU A 15 -24.06 27.46 15.98
CA GLU A 15 -23.27 28.58 15.46
C GLU A 15 -22.25 28.11 14.42
N SER A 16 -22.52 26.98 13.75
CA SER A 16 -21.63 26.43 12.73
C SER A 16 -21.62 27.34 11.49
N ASP A 17 -20.43 27.68 11.02
CA ASP A 17 -20.21 28.52 9.84
C ASP A 17 -18.98 28.04 9.03
N HIS A 18 -18.57 28.79 8.01
CA HIS A 18 -17.41 28.40 7.19
C HIS A 18 -16.09 28.39 7.98
N ALA A 19 -15.97 29.25 9.01
CA ALA A 19 -14.78 29.31 9.86
C ALA A 19 -14.80 28.25 10.97
N ASN A 20 -15.99 27.82 11.40
CA ASN A 20 -16.25 26.89 12.49
C ASN A 20 -17.16 25.74 11.99
N PRO A 21 -16.59 24.66 11.41
CA PRO A 21 -17.37 23.60 10.77
C PRO A 21 -18.40 22.90 11.66
N VAL A 22 -18.13 22.81 12.97
CA VAL A 22 -19.05 22.29 13.97
C VAL A 22 -18.94 23.14 15.23
N ARG A 23 -19.99 23.89 15.54
CA ARG A 23 -20.04 24.73 16.75
C ARG A 23 -21.44 24.71 17.36
N VAL A 24 -21.60 23.87 18.38
CA VAL A 24 -22.83 23.79 19.17
C VAL A 24 -22.61 24.49 20.51
N VAL A 25 -23.39 25.53 20.77
CA VAL A 25 -23.33 26.31 22.00
C VAL A 25 -24.46 25.89 22.94
N LEU A 26 -24.09 25.52 24.16
CA LEU A 26 -25.00 25.15 25.24
C LEU A 26 -25.04 26.28 26.26
N VAL A 27 -26.18 26.96 26.39
CA VAL A 27 -26.35 28.09 27.31
C VAL A 27 -26.97 27.59 28.61
N PRO A 28 -26.23 27.55 29.73
CA PRO A 28 -26.78 27.20 31.02
C PRO A 28 -27.68 28.32 31.55
N ARG A 29 -28.68 27.96 32.36
CA ARG A 29 -29.62 28.91 32.97
C ARG A 29 -28.97 29.89 33.95
N SER A 30 -27.81 29.54 34.52
CA SER A 30 -27.04 30.45 35.39
C SER A 30 -25.58 30.03 35.45
N ASN A 31 -24.71 30.98 35.83
CA ASN A 31 -23.27 30.72 36.05
C ASN A 31 -22.98 29.78 37.23
N ARG A 32 -23.99 29.41 38.03
CA ARG A 32 -23.86 28.45 39.14
C ARG A 32 -24.05 27.01 38.70
N VAL A 33 -24.50 26.77 37.47
CA VAL A 33 -24.64 25.43 36.92
C VAL A 33 -23.26 24.87 36.66
N ASP A 34 -22.99 23.69 37.20
CA ASP A 34 -21.76 22.96 36.94
C ASP A 34 -21.77 22.40 35.51
N ALA A 35 -20.89 22.93 34.68
CA ALA A 35 -20.76 22.52 33.29
C ALA A 35 -20.23 21.09 33.14
N GLU A 36 -19.35 20.62 34.05
CA GLU A 36 -18.81 19.25 33.97
C GLU A 36 -19.90 18.22 34.25
N GLN A 37 -20.73 18.48 35.27
CA GLN A 37 -21.86 17.61 35.59
C GLN A 37 -22.90 17.59 34.46
N LEU A 38 -23.19 18.74 33.85
CA LEU A 38 -24.07 18.84 32.69
C LEU A 38 -23.53 18.02 31.51
N MET A 39 -22.24 18.17 31.19
CA MET A 39 -21.62 17.44 30.09
C MET A 39 -21.58 15.94 30.35
N GLY A 40 -21.31 15.49 31.58
CA GLY A 40 -21.38 14.08 31.95
C GLY A 40 -22.76 13.46 31.70
N HIS A 41 -23.85 14.18 31.99
CA HIS A 41 -25.19 13.73 31.64
C HIS A 41 -25.44 13.71 30.13
N LEU A 42 -24.95 14.71 29.40
CA LEU A 42 -25.11 14.78 27.94
C LEU A 42 -24.33 13.68 27.21
N PHE A 43 -23.13 13.34 27.67
CA PHE A 43 -22.37 12.20 27.13
C PHE A 43 -23.13 10.88 27.34
N ALA A 44 -23.75 10.67 28.50
CA ALA A 44 -24.47 9.43 28.80
C ALA A 44 -25.82 9.30 28.07
N THR A 45 -26.43 10.40 27.63
CA THR A 45 -27.82 10.41 27.10
C THR A 45 -27.94 10.84 25.65
N THR A 46 -26.86 11.38 25.07
CA THR A 46 -26.83 11.86 23.70
C THR A 46 -25.65 11.27 22.94
N ASP A 47 -25.64 11.48 21.64
CA ASP A 47 -24.59 10.99 20.74
C ASP A 47 -23.26 11.75 20.82
N MET A 48 -23.13 12.67 21.79
CA MET A 48 -21.86 13.33 22.09
C MET A 48 -20.78 12.33 22.54
N GLU A 49 -21.18 11.19 23.12
CA GLU A 49 -20.29 10.05 23.35
C GLU A 49 -20.89 8.81 22.65
N ARG A 50 -20.07 8.15 21.83
CA ARG A 50 -20.49 6.92 21.14
C ARG A 50 -19.42 5.86 21.26
N SER A 51 -19.85 4.65 21.58
CA SER A 51 -19.01 3.46 21.56
C SER A 51 -19.00 2.81 20.17
N TYR A 52 -17.81 2.55 19.64
CA TYR A 52 -17.65 1.85 18.36
C TYR A 52 -17.07 0.45 18.61
N ARG A 53 -17.81 -0.58 18.18
CA ARG A 53 -17.34 -1.95 18.28
C ARG A 53 -16.22 -2.20 17.27
N VAL A 54 -15.04 -2.58 17.76
CA VAL A 54 -13.90 -2.98 16.93
C VAL A 54 -13.79 -4.50 16.93
N ASN A 55 -13.77 -5.11 15.74
CA ASN A 55 -13.45 -6.52 15.56
C ASN A 55 -12.46 -6.68 14.40
N LEU A 56 -11.20 -6.98 14.73
CA LEU A 56 -10.11 -7.10 13.76
C LEU A 56 -10.07 -8.50 13.14
N ASN A 57 -11.18 -8.92 12.52
CA ASN A 57 -11.27 -10.18 11.78
C ASN A 57 -10.81 -9.97 10.34
N VAL A 58 -9.71 -10.62 9.95
CA VAL A 58 -9.09 -10.46 8.62
C VAL A 58 -8.66 -11.81 8.05
N ILE A 59 -8.50 -11.90 6.73
CA ILE A 59 -7.92 -13.08 6.07
C ILE A 59 -6.39 -12.98 6.14
N GLY A 60 -5.75 -14.02 6.66
CA GLY A 60 -4.29 -14.10 6.73
C GLY A 60 -3.61 -14.47 5.42
N LEU A 61 -2.28 -14.45 5.45
CA LEU A 61 -1.43 -14.96 4.37
C LEU A 61 -1.58 -16.47 4.15
N ASP A 62 -2.11 -17.18 5.15
CA ASP A 62 -2.52 -18.58 5.07
C ASP A 62 -3.87 -18.79 4.38
N GLY A 63 -4.54 -17.70 3.95
CA GLY A 63 -5.83 -17.72 3.29
C GLY A 63 -7.02 -17.99 4.21
N ARG A 64 -6.83 -17.97 5.52
CA ARG A 64 -7.90 -18.27 6.50
C ARG A 64 -8.34 -17.01 7.25
N PRO A 65 -9.64 -16.85 7.55
CA PRO A 65 -10.13 -15.76 8.38
C PRO A 65 -9.72 -15.98 9.85
N GLN A 66 -9.18 -14.93 10.47
CA GLN A 66 -8.78 -14.95 11.88
C GLN A 66 -8.90 -13.56 12.50
N VAL A 67 -9.33 -13.50 13.76
CA VAL A 67 -9.22 -12.28 14.57
C VAL A 67 -7.78 -12.08 15.01
N LYS A 68 -7.18 -10.94 14.64
CA LYS A 68 -5.76 -10.66 14.89
C LYS A 68 -5.61 -9.45 15.80
N ASN A 69 -4.65 -9.51 16.72
CA ASN A 69 -4.23 -8.34 17.48
C ASN A 69 -3.31 -7.44 16.62
N LEU A 70 -3.06 -6.22 17.09
CA LEU A 70 -2.25 -5.24 16.35
C LEU A 70 -0.85 -5.75 16.01
N LYS A 71 -0.19 -6.45 16.94
CA LYS A 71 1.16 -7.00 16.72
C LYS A 71 1.15 -8.05 15.61
N MET A 72 0.20 -8.98 15.62
CA MET A 72 0.05 -10.01 14.59
C MET A 72 -0.18 -9.39 13.22
N LEU A 73 -1.09 -8.40 13.13
CA LEU A 73 -1.36 -7.68 11.88
C LEU A 73 -0.11 -7.02 11.31
N LEU A 74 0.64 -6.29 12.14
CA LEU A 74 1.84 -5.59 11.69
C LEU A 74 2.95 -6.56 11.30
N SER A 75 3.20 -7.61 12.09
CA SER A 75 4.20 -8.62 11.77
C SER A 75 3.91 -9.33 10.45
N GLU A 76 2.66 -9.73 10.24
CA GLU A 76 2.26 -10.41 9.02
C GLU A 76 2.27 -9.50 7.79
N TRP A 77 1.86 -8.24 7.96
CA TRP A 77 1.99 -7.25 6.91
C TRP A 77 3.45 -6.98 6.53
N LEU A 78 4.38 -6.96 7.49
CA LEU A 78 5.80 -6.85 7.22
C LEU A 78 6.33 -8.06 6.45
N THR A 79 5.92 -9.28 6.81
CA THR A 79 6.26 -10.49 6.04
C THR A 79 5.75 -10.40 4.60
N PHE A 80 4.48 -10.01 4.42
CA PHE A 80 3.92 -9.76 3.09
C PHE A 80 4.72 -8.71 2.30
N ARG A 81 5.05 -7.60 2.95
CA ARG A 81 5.74 -6.48 2.30
C ARG A 81 7.16 -6.87 1.89
N SER A 82 7.91 -7.55 2.75
CA SER A 82 9.24 -8.08 2.44
C SER A 82 9.19 -9.02 1.24
N ASN A 83 8.26 -9.98 1.22
CA ASN A 83 8.09 -10.91 0.10
C ASN A 83 7.77 -10.17 -1.22
N THR A 84 6.91 -9.15 -1.16
CA THR A 84 6.57 -8.32 -2.32
C THR A 84 7.79 -7.58 -2.85
N VAL A 85 8.60 -6.99 -1.97
CA VAL A 85 9.83 -6.27 -2.36
C VAL A 85 10.85 -7.24 -2.95
N THR A 86 11.05 -8.42 -2.35
CA THR A 86 11.94 -9.46 -2.89
C THR A 86 11.53 -9.86 -4.31
N ARG A 87 10.23 -10.14 -4.54
CA ARG A 87 9.72 -10.48 -5.88
C ARG A 87 9.95 -9.36 -6.89
N ARG A 88 9.75 -8.10 -6.48
CA ARG A 88 10.01 -6.92 -7.33
C ARG A 88 11.49 -6.82 -7.72
N LEU A 89 12.38 -7.04 -6.76
CA LEU A 89 13.83 -6.99 -7.00
C LEU A 89 14.29 -8.15 -7.89
N GLN A 90 13.83 -9.37 -7.64
CA GLN A 90 14.11 -10.54 -8.48
C GLN A 90 13.65 -10.35 -9.92
N HIS A 91 12.45 -9.81 -10.13
CA HIS A 91 11.97 -9.49 -11.47
C HIS A 91 12.86 -8.45 -12.18
N ARG A 92 13.37 -7.45 -11.45
CA ARG A 92 14.30 -6.46 -12.02
C ARG A 92 15.66 -7.09 -12.30
N LEU A 93 16.18 -7.91 -11.40
CA LEU A 93 17.45 -8.61 -11.55
C LEU A 93 17.45 -9.48 -12.81
N GLN A 94 16.42 -10.30 -13.00
CA GLN A 94 16.29 -11.14 -14.19
C GLN A 94 16.25 -10.33 -15.50
N LYS A 95 15.65 -9.13 -15.49
CA LYS A 95 15.68 -8.24 -16.66
C LYS A 95 17.09 -7.69 -16.93
N VAL A 96 17.85 -7.39 -15.87
CA VAL A 96 19.23 -6.91 -15.98
C VAL A 96 20.14 -8.02 -16.48
N GLU A 97 20.05 -9.22 -15.90
CA GLU A 97 20.84 -10.40 -16.31
C GLU A 97 20.60 -10.75 -17.78
N ARG A 98 19.34 -10.82 -18.22
CA ARG A 98 19.03 -11.01 -19.65
C ARG A 98 19.63 -9.92 -20.53
N ARG A 99 19.62 -8.66 -20.08
CA ARG A 99 20.21 -7.58 -20.86
C ARG A 99 21.73 -7.67 -20.91
N LEU A 100 22.39 -8.03 -19.82
CA LEU A 100 23.83 -8.24 -19.77
C LEU A 100 24.24 -9.41 -20.67
N HIS A 101 23.49 -10.51 -20.64
CA HIS A 101 23.68 -11.67 -21.50
C HIS A 101 23.66 -11.29 -22.99
N LEU A 102 22.66 -10.52 -23.44
CA LEU A 102 22.62 -10.04 -24.82
C LEU A 102 23.77 -9.09 -25.16
N LEU A 103 24.14 -8.19 -24.24
CA LEU A 103 25.25 -7.26 -24.44
C LEU A 103 26.60 -7.96 -24.56
N GLU A 104 26.80 -9.07 -23.84
CA GLU A 104 27.99 -9.90 -23.96
C GLU A 104 28.11 -10.50 -25.37
N GLY A 105 27.03 -11.05 -25.92
CA GLY A 105 27.00 -11.56 -27.30
C GLY A 105 27.27 -10.47 -28.34
N LEU A 106 26.67 -9.29 -28.17
CA LEU A 106 26.92 -8.14 -29.05
C LEU A 106 28.38 -7.66 -28.98
N LEU A 107 29.01 -7.72 -27.81
CA LEU A 107 30.41 -7.34 -27.64
C LEU A 107 31.35 -8.32 -28.36
N VAL A 108 31.06 -9.63 -28.28
CA VAL A 108 31.77 -10.67 -29.06
C VAL A 108 31.60 -10.44 -30.56
N ALA A 109 30.38 -10.13 -31.02
CA ALA A 109 30.13 -9.83 -32.42
C ALA A 109 30.86 -8.58 -32.89
N PHE A 110 30.90 -7.53 -32.06
CA PHE A 110 31.60 -6.28 -32.38
C PHE A 110 33.12 -6.48 -32.50
N LEU A 111 33.72 -7.34 -31.66
CA LEU A 111 35.15 -7.66 -31.73
C LEU A 111 35.52 -8.47 -32.98
N ASN A 112 34.57 -9.25 -33.55
CA ASN A 112 34.81 -10.16 -34.68
C ASN A 112 33.92 -9.80 -35.90
N LEU A 113 33.65 -8.51 -36.10
CA LEU A 113 32.61 -8.04 -37.02
C LEU A 113 32.76 -8.55 -38.46
N ASP A 114 33.99 -8.57 -38.98
CA ASP A 114 34.26 -9.05 -40.34
C ASP A 114 33.96 -10.55 -40.50
N GLU A 115 34.30 -11.36 -39.48
CA GLU A 115 34.05 -12.81 -39.48
C GLU A 115 32.56 -13.11 -39.32
N VAL A 116 31.86 -12.37 -38.45
CA VAL A 116 30.40 -12.46 -38.32
C VAL A 116 29.70 -12.13 -39.64
N ILE A 117 30.11 -11.05 -40.32
CA ILE A 117 29.56 -10.67 -41.64
C ILE A 117 29.86 -11.75 -42.68
N HIS A 118 31.05 -12.34 -42.65
CA HIS A 118 31.40 -13.43 -43.56
C HIS A 118 30.46 -14.63 -43.38
N ILE A 119 30.33 -15.14 -42.15
CA ILE A 119 29.46 -16.28 -41.81
C ILE A 119 28.01 -16.02 -42.25
N ILE A 120 27.48 -14.81 -41.97
CA ILE A 120 26.11 -14.45 -42.37
C ILE A 120 25.91 -14.44 -43.90
N ARG A 121 26.96 -14.19 -44.68
CA ARG A 121 26.89 -14.12 -46.14
C ARG A 121 27.21 -15.44 -46.85
N THR A 122 27.89 -16.37 -46.18
CA THR A 122 28.35 -17.63 -46.80
C THR A 122 27.61 -18.88 -46.33
N GLU A 123 27.08 -18.89 -45.11
CA GLU A 123 26.39 -20.05 -44.56
C GLU A 123 24.87 -19.96 -44.82
N ASP A 124 24.25 -21.09 -45.18
CA ASP A 124 22.79 -21.19 -45.35
C ASP A 124 22.05 -21.09 -44.00
N GLU A 125 22.68 -21.54 -42.90
CA GLU A 125 22.17 -21.43 -41.53
C GLU A 125 23.13 -20.65 -40.61
N PRO A 126 23.20 -19.30 -40.73
CA PRO A 126 24.18 -18.50 -39.99
C PRO A 126 24.09 -18.62 -38.47
N LYS A 127 22.88 -18.77 -37.92
CA LYS A 127 22.66 -18.84 -36.47
C LYS A 127 23.42 -20.01 -35.83
N ALA A 128 23.29 -21.22 -36.40
CA ALA A 128 23.99 -22.40 -35.89
C ALA A 128 25.51 -22.26 -36.01
N ALA A 129 25.99 -21.67 -37.12
CA ALA A 129 27.41 -21.42 -37.33
C ALA A 129 27.97 -20.38 -36.33
N LEU A 130 27.24 -19.29 -36.05
CA LEU A 130 27.63 -18.26 -35.07
C LEU A 130 27.69 -18.83 -33.64
N ILE A 131 26.71 -19.65 -33.25
CA ILE A 131 26.69 -20.36 -31.96
C ILE A 131 27.90 -21.27 -31.83
N ALA A 132 28.16 -22.12 -32.83
CA ALA A 132 29.26 -23.08 -32.79
C ALA A 132 30.64 -22.40 -32.80
N ARG A 133 30.79 -21.29 -33.55
CA ARG A 133 32.06 -20.58 -33.71
C ARG A 133 32.43 -19.73 -32.49
N PHE A 134 31.46 -18.98 -31.96
CA PHE A 134 31.69 -17.99 -30.91
C PHE A 134 31.19 -18.43 -29.53
N GLY A 135 30.58 -19.61 -29.42
CA GLY A 135 30.02 -20.13 -28.16
C GLY A 135 28.81 -19.33 -27.67
N LEU A 136 28.11 -18.65 -28.57
CA LEU A 136 26.92 -17.86 -28.25
C LEU A 136 25.75 -18.76 -27.87
N SER A 137 24.90 -18.30 -26.96
CA SER A 137 23.59 -18.92 -26.74
C SER A 137 22.64 -18.64 -27.90
N ASP A 138 21.55 -19.42 -27.97
CA ASP A 138 20.47 -19.21 -28.94
C ASP A 138 19.93 -17.76 -28.91
N ASP A 139 19.62 -17.24 -27.72
CA ASP A 139 19.13 -15.87 -27.52
C ASP A 139 20.12 -14.77 -27.94
N GLN A 140 21.43 -15.06 -27.93
CA GLN A 140 22.48 -14.11 -28.34
C GLN A 140 22.73 -14.12 -29.85
N ALA A 141 22.47 -15.25 -30.49
CA ALA A 141 22.69 -15.44 -31.93
C ALA A 141 21.44 -15.15 -32.78
N GLU A 142 20.29 -14.94 -32.12
CA GLU A 142 19.05 -14.41 -32.71
C GLU A 142 19.19 -12.92 -33.05
#